data_AF-A0A222SJ89-F1
#
_entry.id   AF-A0A222SJ89-F1
#
_cell.length_a   1.000
_cell.length_b   1.000
_cell.length_c   1.000
_cell.angle_alpha   90.00
_cell.angle_beta   90.00
_cell.angle_gamma   90.00
#
_symmetry.space_group_name_H-M   'P 1'
#
loop_
_entity.id
_entity.type
_entity.pdbx_description
1 polymer ?
#
loop_
_entity_poly.entity_id
_entity_poly.type
_entity_poly.pdbx_seq_one_letter_code
_entity_poly.pdbx_strand_id
1 'polypeptide(L)' 'MPLENDFKKLKYELAVLQKSVGELRSDKGARSLLPDEERRRVDDILDALHEDMLVFERGLEIIDELLAEADR' A
#
# COMPACT_ATOMS: atom_id res chain seq x y z
N MET A 1 5.97 -17.91 -15.73
CA MET A 1 5.55 -17.17 -16.95
C MET A 1 5.76 -15.65 -16.79
N PRO A 2 5.76 -14.81 -17.86
CA PRO A 2 5.90 -13.35 -17.72
C PRO A 2 4.95 -12.73 -16.70
N LEU A 3 3.70 -13.22 -16.65
CA LEU A 3 2.67 -12.78 -15.70
C LEU A 3 3.05 -13.01 -14.22
N GLU A 4 3.66 -14.14 -13.87
CA GLU A 4 4.11 -14.41 -12.50
C GLU A 4 5.24 -13.46 -12.06
N ASN A 5 6.12 -13.07 -12.98
CA ASN A 5 7.22 -12.15 -12.67
C ASN A 5 6.69 -10.73 -12.46
N ASP A 6 5.79 -10.27 -13.32
CA ASP A 6 5.11 -8.98 -13.17
C ASP A 6 4.30 -8.93 -11.88
N PHE A 7 3.64 -10.03 -11.54
CA PHE A 7 2.86 -10.15 -10.32
C PHE A 7 3.72 -10.17 -9.04
N LYS A 8 4.86 -10.88 -9.04
CA LYS A 8 5.85 -10.80 -7.94
C LYS A 8 6.39 -9.38 -7.77
N LYS A 9 6.63 -8.68 -8.88
CA LYS A 9 7.07 -7.29 -8.86
C LYS A 9 6.02 -6.38 -8.23
N LEU A 10 4.74 -6.55 -8.59
CA LEU A 10 3.64 -5.77 -8.04
C LEU A 10 3.50 -5.95 -6.52
N LYS A 11 3.62 -7.19 -6.02
CA LYS A 11 3.66 -7.47 -4.58
C LYS A 11 4.81 -6.76 -3.86
N TYR A 12 6.00 -6.79 -4.46
CA TYR A 12 7.16 -6.10 -3.90
C TYR A 12 6.94 -4.59 -3.85
N GLU A 13 6.44 -3.99 -4.94
CA GLU A 13 6.16 -2.56 -5.01
C GLU A 13 5.10 -2.13 -3.99
N LEU A 14 4.04 -2.92 -3.82
CA LEU A 14 3.03 -2.67 -2.78
C LEU A 14 3.63 -2.72 -1.37
N ALA A 15 4.46 -3.72 -1.07
CA ALA A 15 5.11 -3.84 0.23
C ALA A 15 6.05 -2.66 0.54
N VAL A 16 6.78 -2.18 -0.48
CA VAL A 16 7.62 -0.98 -0.36
C VAL A 16 6.76 0.26 -0.08
N LEU A 17 5.66 0.43 -0.81
CA LEU A 17 4.76 1.56 -0.62
C LEU A 17 4.10 1.53 0.77
N GLN A 18 3.61 0.38 1.22
CA GLN A 18 3.04 0.19 2.56
C GLN A 18 4.02 0.59 3.65
N LYS A 19 5.30 0.22 3.51
CA LYS A 19 6.34 0.63 4.44
C LYS A 19 6.52 2.15 4.47
N SER A 20 6.69 2.79 3.30
CA SER A 20 6.91 4.24 3.22
C SER A 20 5.71 5.03 3.77
N VAL A 21 4.49 4.62 3.44
CA VAL A 21 3.27 5.26 3.96
C VAL A 21 3.12 5.01 5.46
N GLY A 22 3.45 3.81 5.96
CA GLY A 22 3.44 3.50 7.38
C GLY A 22 4.45 4.34 8.19
N GLU A 23 5.66 4.53 7.65
CA GLU A 23 6.67 5.42 8.20
C GLU A 23 6.17 6.87 8.24
N LEU A 24 5.59 7.36 7.14
CA LEU A 24 4.96 8.68 7.09
C LEU A 24 3.86 8.79 8.14
N ARG A 25 2.87 7.90 8.18
CA ARG A 25 1.79 7.91 9.19
C ARG A 25 2.31 7.97 10.62
N SER A 26 3.38 7.24 10.91
CA SER A 26 4.00 7.19 12.24
C SER A 26 4.80 8.46 12.58
N ASP A 27 5.34 9.16 11.59
CA ASP A 27 6.09 10.41 11.77
C ASP A 27 5.17 11.62 11.95
N LYS A 28 4.52 11.67 13.12
CA LYS A 28 3.73 12.83 13.55
C LYS A 28 4.61 14.07 13.82
N GLY A 29 5.90 13.86 14.07
CA GLY A 29 6.88 14.92 14.32
C GLY A 29 7.09 15.81 13.10
N ALA A 30 7.30 15.20 11.94
CA ALA A 30 7.45 15.90 10.66
C ALA A 30 6.23 16.76 10.31
N ARG A 31 5.02 16.31 10.68
CA ARG A 31 3.76 17.05 10.42
C ARG A 31 3.38 18.07 11.48
N SER A 32 4.08 18.10 12.61
CA SER A 32 3.79 19.05 13.69
C SER A 32 4.10 20.51 13.30
N LEU A 33 4.94 20.71 12.28
CA LEU A 33 5.29 22.02 11.73
C LEU A 33 4.24 22.56 10.73
N LEU A 34 3.27 21.73 10.33
CA LEU A 34 2.22 22.15 9.40
C LEU A 34 1.11 22.90 10.15
N PRO A 35 0.47 23.90 9.50
CA PRO A 35 -0.79 24.45 9.97
C PRO A 35 -1.83 23.35 10.21
N ASP A 36 -2.74 23.57 11.17
CA ASP A 36 -3.71 22.54 11.58
C ASP A 36 -4.54 21.97 10.44
N GLU A 37 -4.94 22.81 9.48
CA GLU A 37 -5.70 22.37 8.30
C GLU A 37 -4.87 21.48 7.38
N GLU A 38 -3.64 21.91 7.07
CA GLU A 38 -2.71 21.12 6.24
C GLU A 38 -2.32 19.81 6.92
N ARG A 39 -2.12 19.81 8.24
CA ARG A 39 -1.87 18.59 9.00
C ARG A 39 -3.03 17.60 8.86
N ARG A 40 -4.28 18.05 9.05
CA ARG A 40 -5.47 17.21 8.88
C ARG A 40 -5.56 16.66 7.46
N ARG A 41 -5.35 17.49 6.45
CA ARG A 41 -5.39 17.05 5.04
C ARG A 41 -4.34 15.98 4.76
N VAL A 42 -3.13 16.12 5.29
CA VAL A 42 -2.09 15.10 5.12
C VAL A 42 -2.45 13.81 5.86
N ASP A 43 -2.97 13.89 7.09
CA ASP A 43 -3.43 12.71 7.83
C ASP A 43 -4.55 11.99 7.06
N ASP A 44 -5.55 12.72 6.55
CA ASP A 44 -6.64 12.17 5.73
C ASP A 44 -6.12 11.48 4.45
N ILE A 45 -5.15 12.08 3.76
CA ILE A 45 -4.52 11.50 2.55
C ILE A 45 -3.77 10.21 2.90
N LEU A 46 -3.02 10.20 3.99
CA LEU A 46 -2.23 9.03 4.39
C LEU A 46 -3.14 7.88 4.84
N ASP A 47 -4.26 8.19 5.50
CA ASP A 47 -5.25 7.19 5.90
C ASP A 47 -5.98 6.62 4.67
N ALA A 48 -6.42 7.46 3.73
CA ALA A 48 -7.02 7.00 2.47
C ALA A 48 -6.05 6.12 1.67
N LEU A 49 -4.78 6.53 1.55
CA LEU A 49 -3.76 5.75 0.87
C LEU A 49 -3.51 4.41 1.56
N HIS A 50 -3.58 4.36 2.89
CA HIS A 50 -3.48 3.11 3.63
C HIS A 50 -4.65 2.17 3.34
N GLU A 51 -5.88 2.67 3.31
CA GLU A 51 -7.06 1.89 2.95
C GLU A 51 -6.98 1.35 1.51
N ASP A 52 -6.58 2.18 0.55
CA ASP A 52 -6.38 1.77 -0.84
C ASP A 52 -5.37 0.62 -0.94
N MET A 53 -4.25 0.71 -0.20
CA MET A 53 -3.25 -0.35 -0.18
C MET A 53 -3.78 -1.68 0.39
N LEU A 54 -4.67 -1.66 1.39
CA LEU A 54 -5.30 -2.87 1.92
C LEU A 54 -6.22 -3.52 0.86
N VAL A 55 -6.92 -2.71 0.07
CA VAL A 55 -7.72 -3.21 -1.06
C VAL A 55 -6.82 -3.84 -2.12
N PHE A 56 -5.70 -3.20 -2.45
CA PHE A 56 -4.70 -3.76 -3.36
C PHE A 56 -4.13 -5.08 -2.86
N GLU A 57 -3.76 -5.16 -1.58
CA GLU A 57 -3.23 -6.39 -0.96
C GLU A 57 -4.23 -7.54 -1.10
N ARG A 58 -5.51 -7.29 -0.79
CA ARG A 58 -6.56 -8.28 -0.96
C ARG A 58 -6.73 -8.71 -2.42
N GLY A 59 -6.60 -7.78 -3.36
CA GLY A 59 -6.63 -8.09 -4.79
C GLY A 59 -5.47 -9.01 -5.22
N LEU A 60 -4.27 -8.79 -4.67
CA LEU A 60 -3.14 -9.66 -4.92
C LEU A 60 -3.34 -11.07 -4.34
N GLU A 61 -3.87 -11.19 -3.12
CA GLU A 61 -4.19 -12.52 -2.54
C GLU A 61 -5.13 -13.34 -3.43
N ILE A 62 -6.17 -12.70 -3.98
CA ILE A 62 -7.12 -13.37 -4.88
C ILE A 62 -6.41 -13.85 -6.17
N ILE A 63 -5.53 -13.04 -6.75
CA ILE A 63 -4.78 -13.42 -7.96
C ILE A 63 -3.82 -14.59 -7.66
N ASP A 64 -3.20 -14.60 -6.49
CA ASP A 64 -2.37 -15.71 -6.00
C ASP A 64 -3.14 -17.03 -5.97
N GLU A 65 -4.35 -17.00 -5.41
CA GLU A 65 -5.24 -18.16 -5.32
C GLU A 65 -5.58 -18.68 -6.73
N LEU A 66 -5.93 -17.78 -7.65
CA LEU A 66 -6.25 -18.14 -9.04
C LEU A 66 -5.06 -18.73 -9.80
N LEU A 67 -3.85 -18.18 -9.61
CA LEU A 67 -2.63 -18.72 -10.22
C LEU A 67 -2.31 -20.12 -9.66
N ALA A 68 -2.45 -20.32 -8.35
CA ALA A 68 -2.23 -21.61 -7.71
C ALA A 68 -3.25 -22.68 -8.13
N GLU A 69 -4.48 -22.28 -8.46
CA GLU A 69 -5.49 -23.17 -9.04
C GLU A 69 -5.20 -23.53 -10.50
N ALA A 70 -4.69 -22.58 -11.30
CA ALA A 70 -4.39 -22.80 -12.72
C ALA A 70 -3.22 -23.78 -12.96
N ASP A 71 -2.32 -23.92 -11.99
CA ASP A 71 -1.17 -24.83 -12.03
C ASP A 71 -1.49 -26.27 -11.56
N ARG A 72 -2.73 -26.56 -11.14
CA ARG A 72 -3.19 -27.92 -10.77
C ARG A 72 -3.79 -28.68 -11.94
#